data_AF-A0AAU1ZIG7-F1
#
_entry.id   AF-A0AAU1ZIG7-F1
#
_cell.length_a   1.000
_cell.length_b   1.000
_cell.length_c   1.000
_cell.angle_alpha   90.00
_cell.angle_beta   90.00
_cell.angle_gamma   90.00
#
_symmetry.space_group_name_H-M   'P 1'
#
loop_
_entity.id
_entity.type
_entity.pdbx_description
1 polymer ?
#
loop_
_entity_poly.entity_id
_entity_poly.type
_entity_poly.pdbx_seq_one_letter_code
_entity_poly.pdbx_strand_id
1 'polypeptide(L)' 'MTDTPEHWTVRHFSQANPSGPGCDSVPALLRRLADTIDGLGPVEIQDVVLHEEMTEHGSWRSGTVYYHLPEDD' A
#
# COMPACT_ATOMS: atom_id res chain seq x y z
N MET A 1 25.19 -19.59 17.96
CA MET A 1 23.88 -19.86 17.37
C MET A 1 23.17 -18.53 17.39
N THR A 2 23.13 -17.84 16.26
CA THR A 2 22.45 -16.55 16.14
C THR A 2 20.99 -16.88 15.93
N ASP A 3 20.17 -16.47 16.89
CA ASP A 3 18.72 -16.49 16.85
C ASP A 3 18.27 -15.97 15.47
N THR A 4 17.61 -16.80 14.68
CA THR A 4 16.95 -16.32 13.46
C THR A 4 15.79 -15.46 13.97
N PRO A 5 15.73 -14.15 13.66
CA PRO A 5 14.63 -13.33 14.14
C PRO A 5 13.31 -14.00 13.73
N GLU A 6 12.43 -14.20 14.71
CA GLU A 6 11.08 -14.71 14.48
C GLU A 6 10.46 -13.84 13.38
N HIS A 7 9.94 -14.48 12.34
CA HIS A 7 9.80 -13.89 11.01
C HIS A 7 9.16 -12.49 11.02
N TRP A 8 9.96 -11.45 10.76
CA TRP A 8 9.48 -10.08 10.50
C TRP A 8 8.80 -10.02 9.12
N THR A 9 7.60 -10.59 9.04
CA THR A 9 6.86 -10.74 7.79
C THR A 9 6.36 -9.38 7.35
N VAL A 10 6.88 -8.88 6.23
CA VAL A 10 6.33 -7.70 5.56
C VAL A 10 5.06 -8.12 4.81
N ARG A 11 3.93 -7.50 5.14
CA ARG A 11 2.70 -7.60 4.37
C ARG A 11 2.61 -6.41 3.42
N HIS A 12 1.82 -6.57 2.36
CA HIS A 12 1.61 -5.47 1.42
C HIS A 12 0.24 -5.52 0.77
N PHE A 13 -0.23 -4.37 0.30
CA PHE A 13 -1.35 -4.26 -0.63
C PHE A 13 -1.05 -3.19 -1.69
N SER A 14 -1.61 -3.36 -2.88
CA SER A 14 -1.54 -2.38 -3.97
C SER A 14 -2.94 -1.93 -4.37
N GLN A 15 -3.10 -0.64 -4.61
CA GLN A 15 -4.37 -0.04 -5.03
C GLN A 15 -4.14 1.03 -6.08
N ALA A 16 -5.16 1.23 -6.91
CA ALA A 16 -5.23 2.33 -7.86
C ALA A 16 -6.60 3.01 -7.76
N ASN A 17 -6.74 4.16 -8.42
CA ASN A 17 -8.05 4.76 -8.60
C ASN A 17 -8.89 3.92 -9.57
N PRO A 18 -10.23 3.94 -9.46
CA PRO A 18 -11.11 3.30 -10.42
C PRO A 18 -10.95 3.94 -11.80
N SER A 19 -11.34 3.20 -12.83
CA SER A 19 -11.42 3.76 -14.18
C SER A 19 -12.50 4.83 -14.30
N GLY A 20 -12.21 5.82 -15.14
CA GLY A 20 -13.10 6.96 -15.38
C GLY A 20 -12.52 8.29 -14.88
N PRO A 21 -13.35 9.34 -14.80
CA PRO A 21 -12.91 10.67 -14.42
C PRO A 21 -12.17 10.69 -13.07
N GLY A 22 -10.95 11.24 -13.07
CA GLY A 22 -10.11 11.36 -11.88
C GLY A 22 -9.27 10.13 -11.57
N CYS A 23 -9.16 9.16 -12.48
CA CYS A 23 -8.27 8.00 -12.32
C CYS A 23 -6.79 8.41 -12.10
N ASP A 24 -6.37 9.54 -12.63
CA ASP A 24 -5.02 10.11 -12.52
C ASP A 24 -4.81 10.96 -11.25
N SER A 25 -5.85 11.18 -10.44
CA SER A 25 -5.80 12.07 -9.28
C SER A 25 -4.96 11.47 -8.14
N VAL A 26 -3.76 12.00 -7.96
CA VAL A 26 -2.87 11.65 -6.83
C VAL A 26 -3.55 11.89 -5.47
N PRO A 27 -4.22 13.04 -5.22
CA PRO A 27 -4.91 13.24 -3.94
C PRO A 27 -6.04 12.25 -3.68
N ALA A 28 -6.75 11.78 -4.71
CA ALA A 28 -7.77 10.74 -4.55
C ALA A 28 -7.14 9.40 -4.17
N LEU A 29 -6.03 9.04 -4.81
CA LEU A 29 -5.28 7.82 -4.50
C LEU A 29 -4.78 7.83 -3.04
N LEU A 30 -4.17 8.94 -2.59
CA LEU A 30 -3.66 9.05 -1.22
C LEU A 30 -4.77 8.90 -0.16
N ARG A 31 -5.97 9.46 -0.42
CA ARG A 31 -7.11 9.27 0.49
C ARG A 31 -7.56 7.82 0.55
N ARG A 32 -7.63 7.13 -0.61
CA ARG A 32 -8.00 5.70 -0.65
C ARG A 32 -7.00 4.80 0.09
N LEU A 33 -5.70 5.09 -0.05
CA LEU A 33 -4.66 4.40 0.71
C LEU A 33 -4.84 4.65 2.21
N ALA A 34 -5.09 5.90 2.61
CA ALA A 34 -5.34 6.26 4.00
C ALA A 34 -6.57 5.53 4.57
N ASP A 35 -7.68 5.49 3.83
CA ASP A 35 -8.90 4.76 4.25
C ASP A 35 -8.62 3.26 4.44
N THR A 36 -7.79 2.67 3.58
CA THR A 36 -7.40 1.25 3.71
C THR A 36 -6.47 1.03 4.89
N ILE A 37 -5.51 1.93 5.12
CA ILE A 37 -4.59 1.87 6.26
C ILE A 37 -5.37 1.96 7.58
N ASP A 38 -6.34 2.88 7.68
CA ASP A 38 -7.20 3.02 8.86
C ASP A 38 -7.96 1.71 9.17
N GLY A 39 -8.42 1.02 8.12
CA GLY A 39 -9.10 -0.27 8.24
C GLY A 39 -8.21 -1.46 8.65
N LEU A 40 -6.88 -1.34 8.55
CA LEU A 40 -5.95 -2.40 8.99
C LEU A 40 -5.82 -2.48 10.52
N GLY A 41 -6.20 -1.42 11.25
CA GLY A 41 -6.01 -1.33 12.69
C GLY A 41 -4.54 -1.03 13.06
N PRO A 42 -4.04 -1.54 14.21
CA PRO A 42 -2.74 -1.15 14.74
C PRO A 42 -1.60 -1.85 14.00
N VAL A 43 -1.30 -1.42 12.78
CA VAL A 43 -0.16 -1.88 11.98
C VAL A 43 0.95 -0.84 11.94
N GLU A 44 2.20 -1.29 11.80
CA GLU A 44 3.33 -0.41 11.51
C GLU A 44 3.49 -0.29 10.00
N ILE A 45 3.39 0.92 9.45
CA ILE A 45 3.65 1.15 8.03
C ILE A 45 5.15 1.28 7.81
N GLN A 46 5.70 0.39 7.00
CA GLN A 46 7.11 0.40 6.60
C GLN A 46 7.34 1.38 5.45
N ASP A 47 6.58 1.23 4.36
CA ASP A 47 6.79 2.01 3.13
C ASP A 47 5.48 2.25 2.39
N VAL A 48 5.42 3.38 1.67
CA VAL A 48 4.37 3.68 0.69
C VAL A 48 5.04 4.08 -0.63
N VAL A 49 4.85 3.28 -1.67
CA VAL A 49 5.44 3.47 -2.99
C VAL A 49 4.35 3.88 -3.97
N LEU A 50 4.50 5.05 -4.61
CA LEU A 50 3.69 5.43 -5.77
C LEU A 50 4.37 4.97 -7.05
N HIS A 51 3.65 4.20 -7.86
CA HIS A 51 4.13 3.70 -9.14
C HIS A 51 3.21 4.17 -10.27
N GLU A 52 3.78 4.39 -11.45
CA GLU A 52 3.04 4.69 -12.66
C GLU A 52 3.49 3.71 -13.75
N GLU A 53 2.52 3.03 -14.35
CA GLU A 53 2.73 2.04 -15.40
C GLU A 53 1.94 2.44 -16.65
N MET A 54 2.52 2.21 -17.83
CA MET A 54 1.77 2.34 -19.08
C MET A 54 0.91 1.08 -19.28
N THR A 55 -0.40 1.26 -19.31
CA THR A 55 -1.38 0.18 -19.56
C THR A 55 -2.04 0.35 -20.93
N GLU A 56 -2.88 -0.61 -21.33
CA GLU A 56 -3.74 -0.47 -22.52
C GLU A 56 -4.71 0.72 -22.45
N HIS A 57 -4.97 1.25 -21.25
CA HIS A 57 -5.81 2.41 -20.99
C HIS A 57 -5.02 3.71 -20.80
N GLY A 58 -3.71 3.69 -21.08
CA GLY A 58 -2.79 4.81 -20.86
C GLY A 58 -2.06 4.72 -19.53
N SER A 59 -1.47 5.85 -19.12
CA SER A 59 -0.70 5.94 -17.88
C SER A 59 -1.58 5.70 -16.67
N TRP A 60 -1.25 4.70 -15.86
CA TRP A 60 -2.02 4.30 -14.69
C TRP A 60 -1.19 4.36 -13.43
N ARG A 61 -1.65 5.13 -12.44
CA ARG A 61 -0.96 5.31 -11.16
C ARG A 61 -1.54 4.40 -10.08
N SER A 62 -0.67 3.73 -9.36
CA SER A 62 -0.99 2.89 -8.20
C SER A 62 -0.13 3.27 -7.00
N GLY A 63 -0.58 2.85 -5.82
CA GLY A 63 0.18 2.91 -4.58
C GLY A 63 0.29 1.53 -3.98
N THR A 64 1.49 1.15 -3.54
CA THR A 64 1.74 -0.07 -2.78
C THR A 64 2.16 0.32 -1.37
N VAL A 65 1.48 -0.25 -0.37
CA VAL A 65 1.79 -0.04 1.05
C VAL A 65 2.38 -1.33 1.61
N TYR A 66 3.51 -1.21 2.28
CA TYR A 66 4.18 -2.28 3.00
C TYR A 66 4.03 -2.05 4.50
N TYR A 67 3.66 -3.08 5.26
CA TYR A 67 3.35 -2.95 6.67
C TYR A 67 3.62 -4.23 7.47
N HIS A 68 3.74 -4.06 8.77
CA HIS A 68 3.91 -5.13 9.74
C HIS A 68 2.69 -5.24 10.63
N LEU A 69 2.29 -6.48 10.95
CA LEU A 69 1.38 -6.69 12.06
C LEU A 69 2.10 -6.42 13.37
N PRO A 70 1.37 -6.02 14.43
CA PRO A 70 1.95 -5.98 15.76
C PRO A 70 2.46 -7.37 16.12
N GLU A 71 3.63 -7.42 16.77
CA GLU A 71 4.10 -8.65 17.39
C GLU A 71 3.10 -9.03 18.49
N ASP A 72 2.66 -10.29 18.52
CA ASP A 72 1.87 -10.79 19.64
C ASP A 72 2.82 -10.89 20.85
N ASP A 73 2.64 -10.03 21.87
CA ASP A 73 3.34 -10.06 23.17
C ASP A 73 3.10 -11.37 23.95
#